data_AF-A0A7S0TPE0-F1
#
_entry.id   AF-A0A7S0TPE0-F1
#
_cell.length_a   1.000
_cell.length_b   1.000
_cell.length_c   1.000
_cell.angle_alpha   90.00
_cell.angle_beta   90.00
_cell.angle_gamma   90.00
#
_symmetry.space_group_name_H-M   'P 1'
#
loop_
_entity.id
_entity.type
_entity.pdbx_description
1 polymer ?
#
loop_
_entity_poly.entity_id
_entity_poly.type
_entity_poly.pdbx_seq_one_letter_code
_entity_poly.pdbx_strand_id
1 'polypeptide(L)'
;FCPRGSPTPPRGGATGAWVLQTLDAGDAVIDEALVQTPSLRPDMLQSAEVRLLSRRAGDVTTALVCFTASNPVPGDGGMVRLTFPEEFSLVVPAADGLASGVGGM
;
A
#
# COMPACT_ATOMS: atom_id res chain seq x y z
N PHE A 1 -7.72 37.91 19.18
CA PHE A 1 -6.92 37.71 17.96
C PHE A 1 -6.75 36.21 17.76
N CYS A 2 -7.46 35.61 16.81
CA CYS A 2 -7.26 34.19 16.46
C CYS A 2 -5.99 34.08 15.60
N PRO A 3 -4.99 33.25 15.94
CA PRO A 3 -3.94 32.98 14.98
C PRO A 3 -4.52 32.13 13.85
N ARG A 4 -4.34 32.64 12.63
CA ARG A 4 -4.74 32.04 11.37
C ARG A 4 -4.03 30.69 11.18
N GLY A 5 -4.75 29.79 10.52
CA GLY A 5 -4.39 28.39 10.36
C GLY A 5 -2.98 28.16 9.83
N SER A 6 -2.34 27.15 10.42
CA SER A 6 -1.22 26.45 9.82
C SER A 6 -1.62 26.06 8.39
N PRO A 7 -0.87 26.50 7.36
CA PRO A 7 -1.00 25.91 6.03
C PRO A 7 -0.67 24.44 6.22
N THR A 8 -1.69 23.59 6.11
CA THR A 8 -1.49 22.15 5.96
C THR A 8 -0.56 21.98 4.75
N PRO A 9 0.56 21.25 4.87
CA PRO A 9 1.44 21.07 3.74
C PRO A 9 0.63 20.50 2.56
N PRO A 10 0.97 20.87 1.31
CA PRO A 10 0.32 20.28 0.15
C PRO A 10 0.39 18.76 0.33
N ARG A 11 -0.77 18.08 0.25
CA ARG A 11 -0.86 16.62 0.38
C ARG A 11 0.25 16.02 -0.46
N GLY A 12 1.30 15.56 0.21
CA GLY A 12 2.45 15.05 -0.48
C GLY A 12 2.07 13.75 -1.18
N GLY A 13 2.41 13.64 -2.47
CA GLY A 13 2.33 12.37 -3.17
C GLY A 13 3.16 11.29 -2.45
N ALA A 14 2.86 10.02 -2.72
CA ALA A 14 3.44 8.90 -1.99
C ALA A 14 4.98 8.71 -2.14
N THR A 15 5.67 9.50 -2.98
CA THR A 15 7.07 9.27 -3.39
C THR A 15 7.85 10.54 -3.68
N GLY A 16 9.18 10.51 -3.45
CA GLY A 16 10.14 11.57 -3.80
C GLY A 16 10.98 12.06 -2.62
N ALA A 17 11.92 12.98 -2.86
CA ALA A 17 12.58 13.70 -1.77
C ALA A 17 11.74 14.94 -1.44
N TRP A 18 11.36 15.09 -0.17
CA TRP A 18 10.57 16.21 0.31
C TRP A 18 11.47 17.16 1.09
N VAL A 19 11.27 18.46 0.93
CA VAL A 19 11.85 19.45 1.82
C VAL A 19 10.74 19.94 2.74
N LEU A 20 10.83 19.61 4.02
CA LEU A 20 10.01 20.22 5.04
C LEU A 20 10.63 21.57 5.38
N GLN A 21 9.84 22.62 5.33
CA GLN A 21 10.27 23.97 5.72
C GLN A 21 9.31 24.50 6.77
N THR A 22 9.84 25.14 7.81
CA THR A 22 9.02 26.05 8.61
C THR A 22 9.26 27.48 8.13
N LEU A 23 8.16 28.22 8.03
CA LEU A 23 8.13 29.56 7.48
C LEU A 23 7.69 30.52 8.60
N ASP A 24 8.26 31.72 8.62
CA ASP A 24 7.74 32.80 9.46
C ASP A 24 6.47 33.42 8.86
N ALA A 25 5.92 34.44 9.52
CA ALA A 25 4.69 35.11 9.05
C ALA A 25 4.87 35.92 7.75
N GLY A 26 6.11 36.07 7.27
CA GLY A 26 6.47 36.70 6.00
C GLY A 26 6.94 35.70 4.94
N ASP A 27 6.67 34.40 5.12
CA ASP A 27 7.10 33.30 4.25
C ASP A 27 8.63 33.15 4.16
N ALA A 28 9.39 33.68 5.12
CA ALA A 28 10.83 33.45 5.21
C ALA A 28 11.10 32.08 5.85
N VAL A 29 12.00 31.30 5.25
CA VAL A 29 12.40 29.99 5.76
C VAL A 29 13.19 30.15 7.06
N ILE A 30 12.69 29.54 8.14
CA ILE A 30 13.35 29.52 9.45
C ILE A 30 14.29 28.30 9.53
N ASP A 31 13.79 27.13 9.09
CA ASP A 31 14.52 25.87 9.02
C ASP A 31 14.01 25.01 7.86
N GLU A 32 14.87 24.11 7.39
CA GLU A 32 14.54 23.13 6.38
C GLU A 32 15.13 21.75 6.70
N ALA A 33 14.41 20.70 6.32
CA ALA A 33 14.84 19.32 6.48
C ALA A 33 14.49 18.50 5.24
N LEU A 34 15.47 17.76 4.72
CA LEU A 34 15.24 16.79 3.65
C LEU A 34 14.69 15.49 4.23
N VAL A 35 13.49 15.10 3.81
CA VAL A 35 12.87 13.83 4.15
C VAL A 35 12.87 12.92 2.94
N GLN A 36 13.61 11.82 3.04
CA GLN A 36 13.57 10.74 2.06
C GLN A 36 12.24 9.99 2.22
N THR A 37 11.44 9.90 1.15
CA THR A 37 10.26 9.01 1.15
C THR A 37 10.53 7.77 0.31
N PRO A 38 9.75 6.69 0.49
CA PRO A 38 9.95 5.46 -0.26
C PRO A 38 9.93 5.73 -1.78
N SER A 39 10.90 5.17 -2.50
CA SER A 39 10.84 5.14 -3.95
C SER A 39 9.93 3.99 -4.38
N LEU A 40 8.73 4.30 -4.86
CA LEU A 40 7.91 3.28 -5.53
C LEU A 40 8.47 3.05 -6.93
N ARG A 41 8.94 1.84 -7.18
CA ARG A 41 9.34 1.45 -8.54
C ARG A 41 8.17 0.71 -9.19
N PRO A 42 7.75 1.09 -10.41
CA PRO A 42 6.91 0.23 -11.22
C PRO A 42 7.69 -1.07 -11.46
N ASP A 43 7.13 -2.19 -11.06
CA ASP A 43 7.72 -3.49 -11.28
C ASP A 43 6.61 -4.52 -11.57
N MET A 44 6.97 -5.59 -12.26
CA MET A 44 6.08 -6.72 -12.44
C MET A 44 5.89 -7.47 -11.13
N LEU A 45 4.72 -8.05 -10.96
CA LEU A 45 4.45 -8.96 -9.85
C LEU A 45 5.38 -10.17 -9.97
N GLN A 46 6.30 -10.34 -9.01
CA GLN A 46 7.28 -11.42 -9.02
C GLN A 46 6.76 -12.65 -8.25
N SER A 47 7.15 -13.84 -8.72
CA SER A 47 6.87 -15.12 -8.04
C SER A 47 5.39 -15.35 -7.72
N ALA A 48 4.49 -14.88 -8.59
CA ALA A 48 3.07 -15.08 -8.42
C ALA A 48 2.70 -16.55 -8.64
N GLU A 49 2.17 -17.20 -7.62
CA GLU A 49 1.69 -18.59 -7.68
C GLU A 49 0.27 -18.68 -7.13
N VAL A 50 -0.56 -19.49 -7.79
CA VAL A 50 -1.89 -19.86 -7.32
C VAL A 50 -2.00 -21.38 -7.25
N ARG A 51 -2.36 -21.90 -6.08
CA ARG A 51 -2.57 -23.34 -5.85
C ARG A 51 -3.95 -23.59 -5.25
N LEU A 52 -4.72 -24.44 -5.90
CA LEU A 52 -5.96 -24.97 -5.32
C LEU A 52 -5.66 -26.19 -4.46
N LEU A 53 -6.31 -26.31 -3.29
CA LEU A 53 -6.19 -27.51 -2.45
C LEU A 53 -6.83 -28.74 -3.11
N SER A 54 -7.96 -28.56 -3.81
CA SER A 54 -8.60 -29.55 -4.68
C SER A 54 -8.66 -29.04 -6.11
N ARG A 55 -8.42 -29.92 -7.09
CA ARG A 55 -8.56 -29.64 -8.53
C ARG A 55 -9.74 -30.38 -9.15
N ARG A 56 -10.58 -31.02 -8.33
CA ARG A 56 -11.74 -31.75 -8.80
C ARG A 56 -12.85 -30.75 -9.14
N ALA A 57 -13.44 -30.90 -10.32
CA ALA A 57 -14.54 -30.05 -10.75
C ALA A 57 -15.75 -30.17 -9.79
N GLY A 58 -16.32 -29.04 -9.40
CA GLY A 58 -17.49 -28.96 -8.52
C GLY A 58 -17.17 -28.92 -7.02
N ASP A 59 -15.92 -29.13 -6.61
CA ASP A 59 -15.52 -29.00 -5.21
C ASP A 59 -15.45 -27.51 -4.81
N VAL A 60 -15.94 -27.19 -3.62
CA VAL A 60 -15.59 -25.92 -2.94
C VAL A 60 -14.19 -26.09 -2.36
N THR A 61 -13.26 -25.22 -2.75
CA THR A 61 -11.85 -25.34 -2.35
C THR A 61 -11.21 -23.99 -2.03
N THR A 62 -10.08 -24.05 -1.34
CA THR A 62 -9.26 -22.87 -1.02
C THR A 62 -8.24 -22.64 -2.12
N ALA A 63 -8.15 -21.39 -2.60
CA ALA A 63 -7.06 -20.91 -3.44
C ALA A 63 -5.98 -20.27 -2.56
N LEU A 64 -4.80 -20.90 -2.52
CA LEU A 64 -3.60 -20.32 -1.93
C LEU A 64 -2.92 -19.44 -2.97
N VAL A 65 -2.81 -18.15 -2.67
CA VAL A 65 -2.17 -17.15 -3.54
C VAL A 65 -0.92 -16.63 -2.85
N CYS A 66 0.22 -16.78 -3.50
CA CYS A 66 1.51 -16.29 -3.01
C CYS A 66 2.11 -15.35 -4.05
N PHE A 67 2.64 -14.22 -3.60
CA PHE A 67 3.36 -13.26 -4.43
C PHE A 67 4.34 -12.47 -3.56
N THR A 68 5.34 -11.87 -4.19
CA THR A 68 6.23 -10.92 -3.52
C THR A 68 5.92 -9.52 -4.05
N ALA A 69 5.57 -8.61 -3.15
CA ALA A 69 5.35 -7.22 -3.53
C ALA A 69 6.70 -6.51 -3.66
N SER A 70 6.96 -5.88 -4.82
CA SER A 70 8.16 -5.08 -5.03
C SER A 70 8.16 -3.79 -4.21
N ASN A 71 6.97 -3.33 -3.80
CA ASN A 71 6.78 -2.19 -2.91
C ASN A 71 6.04 -2.65 -1.64
N PRO A 72 6.34 -2.07 -0.47
CA PRO A 72 5.56 -2.33 0.75
C PRO A 72 4.07 -2.05 0.54
N VAL A 73 3.20 -2.88 1.09
CA VAL A 73 1.77 -2.60 1.14
C VAL A 73 1.55 -1.61 2.29
N PRO A 74 0.91 -0.44 2.05
CA PRO A 74 0.65 0.52 3.11
C PRO A 74 -0.16 -0.11 4.25
N GLY A 75 0.28 0.08 5.51
CA GLY A 75 -0.41 -0.45 6.68
C GLY A 75 -1.82 0.13 6.86
N ASP A 76 -1.98 1.41 6.51
CA ASP A 76 -3.26 2.12 6.60
C ASP A 76 -3.93 2.23 5.23
N GLY A 77 -4.92 1.38 4.98
CA GLY A 77 -5.78 1.46 3.78
C GLY A 77 -5.16 0.95 2.48
N GLY A 78 -3.94 0.38 2.53
CA GLY A 78 -3.41 -0.42 1.43
C GLY A 78 -4.26 -1.68 1.22
N MET A 79 -4.63 -1.96 -0.04
CA MET A 79 -5.42 -3.16 -0.37
C MET A 79 -4.77 -3.96 -1.50
N VAL A 80 -4.85 -5.28 -1.38
CA VAL A 80 -4.52 -6.22 -2.45
C VAL A 80 -5.83 -6.68 -3.07
N ARG A 81 -6.02 -6.43 -4.36
CA ARG A 81 -7.22 -6.86 -5.08
C ARG A 81 -6.93 -8.15 -5.85
N LEU A 82 -7.56 -9.24 -5.44
CA LEU A 82 -7.61 -10.49 -6.19
C LEU A 82 -8.93 -10.56 -6.96
N THR A 83 -8.87 -10.82 -8.26
CA THR A 83 -10.06 -10.95 -9.11
C THR A 83 -10.07 -12.36 -9.70
N PHE A 84 -11.13 -13.11 -9.41
CA PHE A 84 -11.37 -14.41 -10.02
C PHE A 84 -12.24 -14.24 -11.26
N PRO A 85 -12.09 -15.11 -12.28
CA PRO A 85 -12.99 -15.16 -13.43
C PRO A 85 -14.46 -15.38 -13.00
N GLU A 86 -15.40 -15.03 -13.87
CA GLU A 86 -16.84 -15.10 -13.59
C GLU A 86 -17.33 -16.52 -13.29
N GLU A 87 -16.59 -17.53 -13.74
CA GLU A 87 -16.86 -18.95 -13.50
C GLU A 87 -16.57 -19.39 -12.05
N PHE A 88 -15.94 -18.54 -11.24
CA PHE A 88 -15.60 -18.81 -9.85
C PHE A 88 -16.41 -17.92 -8.90
N SER A 89 -17.20 -18.55 -8.03
CA SER A 89 -17.88 -17.87 -6.94
C SER A 89 -17.07 -17.98 -5.64
N LEU A 90 -16.72 -16.84 -5.02
CA LEU A 90 -16.21 -16.85 -3.65
C LEU A 90 -17.35 -17.16 -2.67
N VAL A 91 -17.26 -18.30 -2.00
CA VAL A 91 -18.22 -18.72 -0.97
C VAL A 91 -17.91 -18.07 0.38
N VAL A 92 -16.62 -17.90 0.69
CA VAL A 92 -16.13 -17.20 1.89
C VAL A 92 -15.05 -16.21 1.43
N PRO A 93 -15.10 -14.92 1.84
CA PRO A 93 -14.01 -13.99 1.56
C PRO A 93 -12.70 -14.49 2.19
N ALA A 94 -11.56 -14.00 1.71
CA ALA A 94 -10.25 -14.42 2.20
C ALA A 94 -10.20 -14.42 3.74
N ALA A 95 -10.24 -15.62 4.33
CA ALA A 95 -10.03 -15.84 5.73
C ALA A 95 -8.53 -16.12 5.92
N ASP A 96 -7.90 -15.37 6.81
CA ASP A 96 -6.50 -15.54 7.20
C ASP A 96 -5.51 -15.33 6.04
N GLY A 97 -5.41 -14.08 5.59
CA GLY A 97 -4.17 -13.62 4.96
C GLY A 97 -3.04 -13.77 5.96
N LEU A 98 -2.34 -14.90 5.95
CA LEU A 98 -1.09 -15.11 6.69
C LEU A 98 -0.04 -14.17 6.08
N ALA A 99 -0.08 -12.90 6.47
CA ALA A 99 0.85 -11.88 6.06
C ALA A 99 2.12 -11.99 6.91
N SER A 100 2.95 -13.01 6.65
CA SER A 100 4.34 -12.93 7.08
C SER A 100 5.05 -11.91 6.20
N GLY A 101 5.42 -10.77 6.77
CA GLY A 101 6.28 -9.78 6.09
C GLY A 101 5.58 -8.57 5.46
N VAL A 102 4.26 -8.36 5.62
CA VAL A 102 3.67 -7.03 5.37
C VAL A 102 3.93 -6.15 6.59
N GLY A 103 5.21 -5.82 6.77
CA GLY A 103 5.62 -4.77 7.70
C GLY A 103 5.31 -3.42 7.06
N GLY A 104 4.15 -2.86 7.38
CA GLY A 104 3.99 -1.42 7.37
C GLY A 104 4.75 -0.87 8.58
N MET A 105 5.69 0.05 8.35
CA MET A 105 6.03 1.02 9.38
C MET A 105 4.94 2.08 9.41
#